data_AF-A0A8S9NX87-F1
#
_entry.id   AF-A0A8S9NX87-F1
#
_cell.length_a   1.000
_cell.length_b   1.000
_cell.length_c   1.000
_cell.angle_alpha   90.00
_cell.angle_beta   90.00
_cell.angle_gamma   90.00
#
_symmetry.space_group_name_H-M   'P 1'
#
loop_
_entity.id
_entity.type
_entity.pdbx_description
1 polymer ?
#
loop_
_entity_poly.entity_id
_entity_poly.type
_entity_poly.pdbx_seq_one_letter_code
_entity_poly.pdbx_strand_id
1 'polypeptide(L)'
;MDETQIASLLKSSDLFPLPQSLKLSYGTAGFRGDATLLASTVHRVGILSSLRSLKLKPSTIGLMITASHNKISDNGVKVSDPSGEMLSQEWEPFADQIANASSPQKLVSLIREFVEREEISIGDGGGVAGERY
;
A
#
# COMPACT_ATOMS: atom_id res chain seq x y z
N MET A 1 -5.75 14.61 5.99
CA MET A 1 -5.44 14.59 4.54
C MET A 1 -6.10 15.79 3.90
N ASP A 2 -5.36 16.56 3.11
CA ASP A 2 -5.90 17.71 2.38
C ASP A 2 -6.48 17.32 1.01
N GLU A 3 -7.14 18.26 0.35
CA GLU A 3 -7.78 18.07 -0.96
C GLU A 3 -6.78 17.71 -2.07
N THR A 4 -5.56 18.23 -2.01
CA THR A 4 -4.51 17.96 -3.00
C THR A 4 -4.03 16.51 -2.89
N GLN A 5 -3.81 16.04 -1.67
CA GLN A 5 -3.45 14.65 -1.38
C GLN A 5 -4.56 13.69 -1.84
N ILE A 6 -5.84 14.04 -1.57
CA ILE A 6 -6.99 13.26 -2.02
C ILE A 6 -7.05 13.20 -3.55
N ALA A 7 -6.93 14.33 -4.23
CA ALA A 7 -6.96 14.40 -5.69
C ALA A 7 -5.83 13.58 -6.33
N SER A 8 -4.64 13.62 -5.74
CA SER A 8 -3.49 12.82 -6.18
C SER A 8 -3.77 11.32 -6.09
N LEU A 9 -4.31 10.85 -4.96
CA LEU A 9 -4.66 9.44 -4.76
C LEU A 9 -5.76 8.96 -5.72
N LEU A 10 -6.79 9.79 -5.95
CA LEU A 10 -7.84 9.47 -6.92
C LEU A 10 -7.25 9.31 -8.32
N LYS A 11 -6.49 10.32 -8.77
CA LYS A 11 -5.86 10.34 -10.10
C LYS A 11 -4.91 9.17 -10.31
N SER A 12 -4.09 8.83 -9.32
CA SER A 12 -3.16 7.69 -9.44
C SER A 12 -3.90 6.36 -9.45
N SER A 13 -4.96 6.23 -8.65
CA SER A 13 -5.74 4.99 -8.55
C SER A 13 -6.53 4.69 -9.83
N ASP A 14 -6.96 5.72 -10.56
CA ASP A 14 -7.63 5.55 -11.86
C ASP A 14 -6.73 4.89 -12.91
N LEU A 15 -5.40 5.00 -12.78
CA LEU A 15 -4.44 4.33 -13.67
C LEU A 15 -4.32 2.82 -13.38
N PHE A 16 -4.81 2.36 -12.23
CA PHE A 16 -4.69 0.97 -11.79
C PHE A 16 -6.05 0.42 -11.31
N PRO A 17 -7.02 0.27 -12.22
CA PRO A 17 -8.36 -0.23 -11.88
C PRO A 17 -8.28 -1.66 -11.33
N LEU A 18 -9.20 -1.99 -10.41
CA LEU A 18 -9.30 -3.34 -9.86
C LEU A 18 -9.82 -4.29 -10.96
N PRO A 19 -9.17 -5.42 -11.23
CA PRO A 19 -9.71 -6.44 -12.13
C PRO A 19 -11.04 -6.98 -11.61
N GLN A 20 -11.98 -7.27 -12.52
CA GLN A 20 -13.28 -7.83 -12.14
C GLN A 20 -13.10 -9.15 -11.37
N SER A 21 -13.83 -9.29 -10.25
CA SER A 21 -13.90 -10.51 -9.43
C SER A 21 -12.60 -10.94 -8.74
N LEU A 22 -11.57 -10.09 -8.70
CA LEU A 22 -10.35 -10.37 -7.95
C LEU A 22 -10.57 -10.08 -6.46
N LYS A 23 -10.43 -11.12 -5.62
CA LYS A 23 -10.35 -10.98 -4.17
C LYS A 23 -9.05 -11.57 -3.67
N LEU A 24 -8.21 -10.75 -3.08
CA LEU A 24 -6.89 -11.13 -2.56
C LEU A 24 -6.87 -11.03 -1.03
N SER A 25 -6.04 -11.84 -0.40
CA SER A 25 -5.72 -11.72 1.02
C SER A 25 -4.22 -11.66 1.21
N TYR A 26 -3.80 -10.81 2.13
CA TYR A 26 -2.44 -10.62 2.57
C TYR A 26 -2.17 -11.71 3.59
N GLY A 27 -1.31 -12.66 3.22
CA GLY A 27 -0.84 -13.69 4.15
C GLY A 27 0.61 -13.46 4.56
N THR A 28 1.20 -14.46 5.20
CA THR A 28 2.63 -14.49 5.59
C THR A 28 3.57 -14.16 4.41
N ALA A 29 3.15 -14.46 3.18
CA ALA A 29 3.93 -14.23 1.98
C ALA A 29 3.60 -12.93 1.22
N GLY A 30 2.76 -12.06 1.80
CA GLY A 30 2.16 -10.92 1.13
C GLY A 30 1.03 -11.32 0.17
N PHE A 31 0.74 -10.46 -0.81
CA PHE A 31 -0.18 -10.79 -1.90
C PHE A 31 0.53 -11.60 -2.97
N ARG A 32 -0.14 -12.64 -3.48
CA ARG A 32 0.31 -13.46 -4.61
C ARG A 32 -0.86 -13.80 -5.53
N GLY A 33 -0.56 -13.97 -6.81
CA GLY A 33 -1.54 -14.35 -7.82
C GLY A 33 -0.96 -14.20 -9.22
N ASP A 34 -1.82 -14.37 -10.22
CA ASP A 34 -1.47 -14.11 -11.61
C ASP A 34 -0.94 -12.68 -11.76
N ALA A 35 0.25 -12.53 -12.34
CA ALA A 35 0.93 -11.25 -12.49
C ALA A 35 0.09 -10.21 -13.24
N THR A 36 -0.74 -10.66 -14.20
CA THR A 36 -1.60 -9.79 -15.01
C THR A 36 -2.71 -9.12 -14.20
N LEU A 37 -3.01 -9.63 -13.00
CA LEU A 37 -4.07 -9.15 -12.12
C LEU A 37 -3.55 -8.30 -10.95
N LEU A 38 -2.23 -8.20 -10.74
CA LEU A 38 -1.66 -7.61 -9.53
C LEU A 38 -1.34 -6.11 -9.62
N ALA A 39 -1.52 -5.47 -10.77
CA ALA A 39 -1.13 -4.06 -10.97
C ALA A 39 -1.80 -3.11 -9.94
N SER A 40 -3.12 -3.22 -9.74
CA SER A 40 -3.86 -2.45 -8.72
C SER A 40 -3.38 -2.76 -7.31
N THR A 41 -3.08 -4.03 -7.03
CA THR A 41 -2.60 -4.47 -5.70
C THR A 41 -1.23 -3.87 -5.40
N VAL A 42 -0.28 -3.93 -6.33
CA VAL A 42 1.06 -3.36 -6.16
C VAL A 42 0.99 -1.85 -5.96
N HIS A 43 0.16 -1.13 -6.74
CA HIS A 43 -0.06 0.31 -6.55
C HIS A 43 -0.52 0.61 -5.11
N ARG A 44 -1.53 -0.12 -4.63
CA ARG A 44 -2.13 0.09 -3.30
C ARG A 44 -1.19 -0.32 -2.17
N VAL A 45 -0.34 -1.31 -2.38
CA VAL A 45 0.73 -1.67 -1.44
C VAL A 45 1.81 -0.57 -1.37
N GLY A 46 2.09 0.15 -2.46
CA GLY A 46 2.94 1.34 -2.41
C GLY A 46 2.37 2.42 -1.46
N ILE A 47 1.05 2.62 -1.48
CA ILE A 47 0.36 3.52 -0.55
C ILE A 47 0.48 2.98 0.89
N LEU A 48 0.21 1.69 1.12
CA LEU A 48 0.36 1.03 2.42
C LEU A 48 1.76 1.26 3.02
N SER A 49 2.80 1.01 2.22
CA SER A 49 4.19 1.16 2.66
C SER A 49 4.53 2.62 2.99
N SER A 50 3.98 3.57 2.25
CA SER A 50 4.14 5.00 2.54
C SER A 50 3.52 5.37 3.89
N LEU A 51 2.30 4.89 4.16
CA LEU A 51 1.63 5.08 5.45
C LEU A 51 2.40 4.40 6.60
N ARG A 52 2.91 3.19 6.36
CA ARG A 52 3.71 2.44 7.35
C ARG A 52 4.99 3.19 7.71
N SER A 53 5.67 3.76 6.71
CA SER A 53 6.85 4.59 6.89
C SER A 53 6.57 5.80 7.78
N LEU A 54 5.46 6.52 7.51
CA LEU A 54 5.04 7.67 8.30
C LEU A 54 4.70 7.29 9.74
N LYS A 55 3.98 6.16 9.96
CA LYS A 55 3.62 5.69 11.30
C LYS A 55 4.85 5.38 12.16
N LEU A 56 5.90 4.79 11.58
CA LEU A 56 7.06 4.30 12.33
C LEU A 56 8.16 5.36 12.55
N LYS A 57 7.82 6.65 12.55
CA LYS A 57 8.75 7.79 12.50
C LYS A 57 9.61 7.69 11.23
N PRO A 58 9.29 8.48 10.18
CA PRO A 58 9.72 8.26 8.79
C PRO A 58 10.90 7.30 8.61
N SER A 59 10.58 6.02 8.43
CA SER A 59 11.56 4.91 8.36
C SER A 59 11.50 4.22 7.00
N THR A 60 12.60 3.61 6.58
CA THR A 60 12.65 2.84 5.34
C THR A 60 11.77 1.59 5.46
N ILE A 61 10.83 1.43 4.52
CA ILE A 61 9.98 0.24 4.40
C ILE A 61 10.40 -0.52 3.15
N GLY A 62 10.62 -1.83 3.29
CA GLY A 62 10.99 -2.70 2.19
C GLY A 62 9.77 -3.16 1.41
N LEU A 63 9.92 -3.24 0.09
CA LEU A 63 8.99 -3.93 -0.80
C LEU A 63 9.74 -4.98 -1.60
N MET A 64 9.24 -6.21 -1.56
CA MET A 64 9.80 -7.30 -2.36
C MET A 64 8.76 -7.78 -3.36
N ILE A 65 9.10 -7.67 -4.65
CA ILE A 65 8.31 -8.16 -5.78
C ILE A 65 8.80 -9.55 -6.17
N THR A 66 8.06 -10.59 -5.81
CA THR A 66 8.41 -11.97 -6.10
C THR A 66 7.25 -12.92 -5.78
N ALA A 67 7.11 -13.98 -6.58
CA ALA A 67 6.29 -15.14 -6.23
C ALA A 67 7.13 -16.32 -5.69
N SER A 68 8.44 -16.14 -5.45
CA SER A 68 9.34 -17.18 -4.93
C SER A 68 9.35 -18.44 -5.81
N HIS A 69 8.75 -19.55 -5.37
CA HIS A 69 8.75 -20.85 -6.05
C HIS A 69 7.43 -21.12 -6.81
N ASN A 70 6.57 -20.11 -6.93
CA ASN A 70 5.33 -20.19 -7.70
C ASN A 70 5.59 -20.32 -9.22
N LYS A 71 4.51 -20.48 -9.99
CA LYS A 71 4.56 -20.53 -11.45
C LYS A 71 5.14 -19.23 -12.02
N ILE A 72 5.73 -19.31 -13.21
CA ILE A 72 6.30 -18.14 -13.90
C ILE A 72 5.24 -17.07 -14.25
N SER A 73 3.98 -17.47 -14.39
CA SER A 73 2.84 -16.57 -14.58
C SER A 73 2.46 -15.78 -13.33
N ASP A 74 2.89 -16.24 -12.15
CA ASP A 74 2.53 -15.63 -10.89
C ASP A 74 3.54 -14.54 -10.52
N ASN A 75 3.06 -13.51 -9.84
CA ASN A 75 3.91 -12.58 -9.11
C ASN A 75 3.39 -12.39 -7.68
N GLY A 76 4.05 -11.54 -6.92
CA GLY A 76 3.60 -11.17 -5.60
C GLY A 76 4.30 -9.92 -5.09
N VAL A 77 3.74 -9.35 -4.03
CA VAL A 77 4.33 -8.23 -3.31
C VAL A 77 4.19 -8.47 -1.82
N LYS A 78 5.29 -8.26 -1.09
CA LYS A 78 5.30 -8.26 0.38
C LYS A 78 6.01 -7.02 0.91
N VAL A 79 5.57 -6.58 2.08
CA VAL A 79 6.13 -5.45 2.83
C VAL A 79 7.04 -5.99 3.94
N SER A 80 8.19 -5.35 4.12
CA SER A 80 9.10 -5.58 5.25
C SER A 80 9.25 -4.31 6.08
N ASP A 81 9.11 -4.45 7.39
CA ASP A 81 9.31 -3.38 8.36
C ASP A 81 10.81 -3.04 8.49
N PRO A 82 11.19 -1.92 9.15
CA PRO A 82 12.56 -1.39 9.13
C PRO A 82 13.63 -2.35 9.65
N SER A 83 13.28 -3.27 10.55
CA SER A 83 14.16 -4.33 11.07
C SER A 83 14.40 -5.48 10.09
N GLY A 84 13.74 -5.47 8.92
CA GLY A 84 13.70 -6.58 7.96
C GLY A 84 12.62 -7.63 8.28
N GLU A 85 11.90 -7.46 9.39
CA GLU A 85 10.77 -8.32 9.74
C GLU A 85 9.59 -8.13 8.78
N MET A 86 8.63 -9.04 8.87
CA MET A 86 7.38 -8.92 8.10
C MET A 86 6.57 -7.71 8.57
N LEU A 87 5.66 -7.25 7.71
CA LEU A 87 4.62 -6.30 8.11
C LEU A 87 3.93 -6.76 9.41
N SER A 88 3.70 -5.84 10.35
CA SER A 88 2.88 -6.12 11.53
C SER A 88 1.53 -6.75 11.14
N GLN A 89 1.16 -7.83 11.83
CA GLN A 89 -0.12 -8.52 11.63
C GLN A 89 -1.32 -7.59 11.82
N GLU A 90 -1.19 -6.55 12.64
CA GLU A 90 -2.23 -5.53 12.84
C GLU A 90 -2.53 -4.71 11.57
N TRP A 91 -1.58 -4.66 10.63
CA TRP A 91 -1.71 -3.93 9.37
C TRP A 91 -2.22 -4.81 8.22
N GLU A 92 -2.19 -6.14 8.35
CA GLU A 92 -2.66 -7.08 7.31
C GLU A 92 -4.17 -6.89 7.00
N PRO A 93 -5.08 -6.72 7.97
CA PRO A 93 -6.49 -6.45 7.67
C PRO A 93 -6.71 -5.16 6.88
N PHE A 94 -5.86 -4.15 7.09
CA PHE A 94 -5.94 -2.92 6.31
C PHE A 94 -5.37 -3.10 4.91
N ALA A 95 -4.27 -3.86 4.76
CA ALA A 95 -3.75 -4.25 3.46
C ALA A 95 -4.84 -4.92 2.60
N ASP A 96 -5.59 -5.86 3.19
CA ASP A 96 -6.73 -6.52 2.52
C ASP A 96 -7.82 -5.54 2.10
N GLN A 97 -8.22 -4.64 3.01
CA GLN A 97 -9.27 -3.67 2.74
C GLN A 97 -8.92 -2.76 1.56
N ILE A 98 -7.71 -2.21 1.54
CA ILE A 98 -7.31 -1.31 0.46
C ILE A 98 -7.07 -2.09 -0.83
N ALA A 99 -6.43 -3.26 -0.80
CA ALA A 99 -6.17 -4.08 -1.99
C ALA A 99 -7.46 -4.46 -2.71
N ASN A 100 -8.54 -4.70 -1.96
CA ASN A 100 -9.85 -5.08 -2.48
C ASN A 100 -10.85 -3.91 -2.58
N ALA A 101 -10.44 -2.66 -2.34
CA ALA A 101 -11.33 -1.51 -2.46
C ALA A 101 -11.95 -1.43 -3.86
N SER A 102 -13.27 -1.36 -3.93
CA SER A 102 -14.05 -1.48 -5.17
C SER A 102 -13.97 -0.25 -6.08
N SER A 103 -13.54 0.89 -5.54
CA SER A 103 -13.36 2.13 -6.31
C SER A 103 -12.27 3.00 -5.70
N PRO A 104 -11.69 3.95 -6.47
CA PRO A 104 -10.80 4.98 -5.95
C PRO A 104 -11.40 5.76 -4.77
N GLN A 105 -12.70 6.07 -4.81
CA GLN A 105 -13.38 6.79 -3.73
C GLN A 105 -13.44 5.94 -2.46
N LYS A 106 -13.74 4.64 -2.58
CA LYS A 106 -13.73 3.74 -1.43
C LYS A 106 -12.32 3.57 -0.87
N LEU A 107 -11.31 3.47 -1.74
CA LEU A 107 -9.90 3.42 -1.35
C LEU A 107 -9.51 4.66 -0.52
N VAL A 108 -9.82 5.87 -1.00
CA VAL A 108 -9.54 7.11 -0.26
C VAL A 108 -10.28 7.16 1.08
N SER A 109 -11.55 6.73 1.14
CA SER A 109 -12.31 6.63 2.40
C SER A 109 -11.59 5.75 3.41
N LEU A 110 -11.19 4.54 2.99
CA LEU A 110 -10.49 3.57 3.85
C LEU A 110 -9.14 4.12 4.33
N ILE A 111 -8.38 4.78 3.45
CA ILE A 111 -7.10 5.40 3.81
C ILE A 111 -7.32 6.50 4.86
N ARG A 112 -8.32 7.37 4.67
CA ARG A 112 -8.62 8.46 5.61
C ARG A 112 -8.99 7.92 6.98
N GLU A 113 -9.94 6.99 7.02
CA GLU A 113 -10.37 6.33 8.26
C GLU A 113 -9.19 5.67 9.00
N PHE A 114 -8.29 5.03 8.24
CA PHE A 114 -7.10 4.37 8.80
C PHE A 114 -6.06 5.37 9.32
N VAL A 115 -5.78 6.43 8.56
CA VAL A 115 -4.86 7.49 8.96
C VAL A 115 -5.29 8.16 10.25
N GLU A 116 -6.59 8.43 10.40
CA GLU A 116 -7.15 8.99 11.62
C GLU A 116 -7.04 8.00 12.79
N ARG A 117 -7.44 6.75 12.60
CA ARG A 117 -7.39 5.72 13.64
C ARG A 117 -5.97 5.42 14.13
N GLU A 118 -5.01 5.35 13.21
CA GLU A 118 -3.61 5.06 13.52
C GLU A 118 -2.82 6.33 13.86
N GLU A 119 -3.45 7.50 13.94
CA GLU A 119 -2.81 8.78 14.28
C GLU A 119 -1.58 9.08 13.39
N ILE A 120 -1.71 8.87 12.09
CA ILE A 120 -0.61 9.05 11.13
C ILE A 120 -0.52 10.51 10.70
N SER A 121 0.59 11.18 11.02
CA SER A 121 0.88 12.53 10.54
C SER A 121 1.30 12.53 9.07
N ILE A 122 0.40 12.97 8.19
CA ILE A 122 0.70 13.22 6.78
C ILE A 122 1.06 14.70 6.65
N GLY A 123 2.34 15.00 6.41
CA GLY A 123 2.84 16.37 6.37
C GLY A 123 2.21 17.23 5.29
N ASP A 124 2.25 18.54 5.51
CA ASP A 124 1.58 19.57 4.69
C ASP A 124 2.34 19.86 3.38
N GLY A 125 2.76 18.85 2.62
CA GLY A 125 3.31 18.99 1.25
C GLY A 125 4.52 19.93 1.05
N GLY A 126 5.09 20.54 2.11
CA GLY A 126 6.01 21.68 2.05
C GLY A 126 7.41 21.41 2.61
N GLY A 127 7.81 20.14 2.74
CA GLY A 127 9.14 19.78 3.20
C GLY A 127 10.19 19.95 2.10
N VAL A 128 10.86 21.10 2.08
CA VAL A 128 12.11 21.33 1.37
C VAL A 128 13.07 20.19 1.73
N ALA A 129 13.66 19.55 0.71
CA ALA A 129 14.72 18.57 0.87
C ALA A 129 15.91 19.24 1.59
N GLY A 130 15.94 19.11 2.92
CA GLY A 130 17.09 19.44 3.73
C GLY A 130 18.21 18.45 3.44
N GLU A 131 19.30 19.01 2.95
CA GLU A 131 20.64 18.44 2.73
C GLU A 131 20.87 17.09 3.41
N ARG A 132 21.07 16.06 2.59
CA ARG A 132 21.76 14.85 3.02
C ARG A 132 23.24 15.05 2.74
N TYR A 133 24.03 14.97 3.82
CA TYR A 133 25.49 14.91 3.82
C TYR A 133 26.05 13.89 2.83
#